data_AF-A0A350BX56-F1
#
_entry.id   AF-A0A350BX56-F1
#
_cell.length_a   1.000
_cell.length_b   1.000
_cell.length_c   1.000
_cell.angle_alpha   90.00
_cell.angle_beta   90.00
_cell.angle_gamma   90.00
#
_symmetry.space_group_name_H-M   'P 1'
#
loop_
_entity.id
_entity.type
_entity.pdbx_description
1 polymer ?
#
loop_
_entity_poly.entity_id
_entity_poly.type
_entity_poly.pdbx_seq_one_letter_code
_entity_poly.pdbx_strand_id
1 'polypeptide(L)'
;MLYLGFDVSWDQEQDIKSLVAIVILAVVGTSLSLVMFNRLIQQTNTVFATSVTYLIPIVALFWGFLANETISSNQMIGLGFILIAIWLIRKDK
;
A
#
# COMPACT_ATOMS: atom_id res chain seq x y z
N MET A 1 -13.72 -3.05 35.43
CA MET A 1 -13.02 -4.15 34.74
C MET A 1 -12.90 -3.73 33.28
N LEU A 2 -11.75 -3.17 32.91
CA LEU A 2 -11.54 -2.60 31.59
C LEU A 2 -11.16 -3.76 30.66
N TYR A 3 -12.08 -4.19 29.81
CA TYR A 3 -11.78 -5.15 28.74
C TYR A 3 -10.94 -4.41 27.69
N LEU A 4 -9.62 -4.42 27.86
CA LEU A 4 -8.67 -3.81 26.91
C LEU A 4 -8.62 -4.55 25.55
N GLY A 5 -9.43 -5.60 25.37
CA GLY A 5 -9.56 -6.34 24.10
C GLY A 5 -8.31 -7.14 23.70
N PHE A 6 -7.29 -7.17 24.54
CA PHE A 6 -6.04 -7.87 24.28
C PHE A 6 -6.03 -9.18 25.07
N ASP A 7 -6.59 -10.23 24.47
CA ASP A 7 -6.48 -11.61 24.94
C ASP A 7 -5.62 -12.37 23.93
N VAL A 8 -4.31 -12.40 24.17
CA VAL A 8 -3.38 -13.19 23.35
C VAL A 8 -3.19 -14.53 24.02
N SER A 9 -3.81 -15.55 23.45
CA SER A 9 -3.71 -16.91 23.94
C SER A 9 -2.55 -17.61 23.22
N TRP A 10 -1.45 -17.87 23.94
CA TRP A 10 -0.25 -18.51 23.40
C TRP A 10 -0.45 -19.95 22.89
N ASP A 11 -1.64 -20.51 23.14
CA ASP A 11 -2.05 -21.85 22.75
C ASP A 11 -2.71 -21.89 21.36
N GLN A 12 -3.15 -20.72 20.85
CA GLN A 12 -3.79 -20.61 19.54
C GLN A 12 -2.76 -20.21 18.48
N GLU A 13 -2.43 -21.11 17.56
CA GLU A 13 -1.49 -20.83 16.46
C GLU A 13 -1.88 -19.59 15.63
N GLN A 14 -3.18 -19.30 15.54
CA GLN A 14 -3.71 -18.20 14.73
C GLN A 14 -3.34 -16.83 15.31
N ASP A 15 -3.28 -16.70 16.64
CA ASP A 15 -2.91 -15.45 17.30
C ASP A 15 -1.46 -15.09 17.00
N ILE A 16 -0.57 -16.09 17.07
CA ILE A 16 0.85 -15.94 16.74
C ILE A 16 1.06 -15.59 15.26
N LYS A 17 0.36 -16.27 14.34
CA LYS A 17 0.42 -15.98 12.90
C LYS A 17 0.01 -14.54 12.60
N SER A 18 -1.05 -14.06 13.23
CA SER A 18 -1.56 -12.70 13.06
C SER A 18 -0.57 -11.66 13.61
N LEU A 19 0.02 -11.93 14.78
CA LEU A 19 1.02 -11.05 15.41
C LEU A 19 2.27 -10.93 14.52
N VAL A 20 2.76 -12.04 13.98
CA VAL A 20 3.88 -12.06 13.03
C VAL A 20 3.54 -11.29 11.75
N ALA A 21 2.35 -11.49 11.19
CA ALA A 21 1.91 -10.75 10.00
C ALA A 21 1.88 -9.23 10.22
N ILE A 22 1.38 -8.78 11.38
CA ILE A 22 1.36 -7.36 11.76
C ILE A 22 2.79 -6.83 11.92
N VAL A 23 3.68 -7.57 12.58
CA VAL A 23 5.09 -7.15 12.75
C VAL A 23 5.77 -6.99 11.39
N ILE A 24 5.62 -7.96 10.49
CA ILE A 24 6.18 -7.89 9.14
C ILE A 24 5.61 -6.68 8.38
N LEU A 25 4.29 -6.46 8.44
CA LEU A 25 3.65 -5.32 7.81
C LEU A 25 4.15 -3.98 8.37
N ALA A 26 4.29 -3.86 9.69
CA ALA A 26 4.74 -2.64 10.35
C ALA A 26 6.21 -2.31 10.04
N VAL A 27 7.08 -3.32 9.99
CA VAL A 27 8.50 -3.14 9.70
C VAL A 27 8.72 -2.87 8.21
N VAL A 28 8.22 -3.76 7.34
CA VAL A 28 8.51 -3.73 5.90
C VAL A 28 7.57 -2.78 5.17
N GLY A 29 6.26 -2.95 5.36
CA GLY A 29 5.23 -2.19 4.65
C GLY A 29 5.16 -0.73 5.06
N THR A 30 5.29 -0.45 6.36
CA THR A 30 5.16 0.93 6.89
C THR A 30 6.51 1.58 7.13
N SER A 31 7.31 1.07 8.08
CA SER A 31 8.48 1.78 8.59
C SER A 31 9.59 1.90 7.55
N LEU A 32 9.96 0.79 6.90
CA LEU A 32 11.01 0.78 5.88
C LEU A 32 10.62 1.61 4.65
N SER A 33 9.39 1.43 4.15
CA SER A 33 8.85 2.21 3.03
C SER A 33 8.87 3.71 3.33
N LEU A 34 8.48 4.13 4.53
CA LEU A 34 8.48 5.53 4.94
C LEU A 34 9.89 6.11 5.02
N VAL A 35 10.86 5.36 5.56
CA VAL A 35 12.27 5.79 5.57
C VAL A 35 12.80 5.96 4.15
N MET A 36 12.52 5.01 3.26
CA MET A 36 12.91 5.09 1.84
C MET A 36 12.25 6.29 1.16
N PHE A 37 10.95 6.51 1.38
CA PHE A 37 10.21 7.63 0.80
C PHE A 37 10.72 8.99 1.30
N ASN A 38 10.98 9.11 2.59
CA ASN A 38 11.55 10.33 3.18
C ASN A 38 12.96 10.61 2.64
N ARG A 39 13.78 9.56 2.42
CA ARG A 39 15.09 9.72 1.77
C ARG A 39 14.94 10.11 0.30
N LEU A 40 13.99 9.52 -0.41
CA LEU A 40 13.72 9.82 -1.81
C LEU A 40 13.34 11.29 -2.01
N ILE A 41 12.46 11.82 -1.15
CA ILE A 41 12.07 13.24 -1.19
C ILE A 41 13.28 14.15 -0.97
N GLN A 42 14.22 13.78 -0.10
CA GLN A 42 15.43 14.55 0.16
C GLN A 42 16.41 14.55 -1.02
N GLN A 43 16.40 13.51 -1.85
CA GLN A 43 17.34 13.34 -2.96
C GLN A 43 16.75 13.70 -4.34
N THR A 44 15.42 13.91 -4.44
CA THR A 44 14.72 14.09 -5.71
C THR A 44 13.78 15.28 -5.68
N ASN A 45 13.33 15.70 -6.87
CA ASN A 45 12.34 16.77 -7.00
C ASN A 45 10.95 16.27 -6.61
N THR A 46 10.09 17.18 -6.15
CA THR A 46 8.70 16.89 -5.74
C THR A 46 7.92 16.11 -6.80
N VAL A 47 8.16 16.37 -8.09
CA VAL A 47 7.51 15.68 -9.22
C VAL A 47 7.87 14.19 -9.29
N PHE A 48 9.08 13.81 -8.88
CA PHE A 48 9.47 12.41 -8.81
C PHE A 48 8.82 11.72 -7.61
N ALA A 49 8.78 12.40 -6.45
CA ALA A 49 8.11 11.86 -5.27
C ALA A 49 6.60 11.58 -5.51
N THR A 50 5.90 12.45 -6.24
CA THR A 50 4.48 12.23 -6.57
C THR A 50 4.27 11.07 -7.56
N SER A 51 5.27 10.68 -8.34
CA SER A 51 5.17 9.53 -9.24
C SER A 51 4.92 8.21 -8.49
N VAL A 52 5.47 8.07 -7.29
CA VAL A 52 5.27 6.90 -6.42
C VAL A 52 3.80 6.76 -6.04
N THR A 53 3.12 7.87 -5.73
CA THR A 53 1.68 7.87 -5.43
C THR A 53 0.85 7.46 -6.64
N TYR A 54 1.25 7.88 -7.85
CA TYR A 54 0.58 7.52 -9.10
C TYR A 54 0.77 6.06 -9.49
N LEU A 55 1.84 5.43 -8.99
CA LEU A 55 2.12 4.00 -9.17
C LEU A 55 1.27 3.11 -8.26
N ILE A 56 0.74 3.61 -7.14
CA ILE A 56 -0.06 2.83 -6.17
C ILE A 56 -1.18 2.01 -6.85
N PRO A 57 -2.10 2.59 -7.64
CA PRO A 57 -3.20 1.82 -8.23
C PRO A 57 -2.73 0.79 -9.25
N ILE A 58 -1.62 1.05 -9.96
CA ILE A 58 -1.02 0.11 -10.92
C ILE A 58 -0.44 -1.09 -10.16
N VAL A 59 0.35 -0.82 -9.12
CA VAL A 59 0.99 -1.85 -8.29
C VAL A 59 -0.06 -2.67 -7.54
N ALA A 60 -1.17 -2.06 -7.10
CA ALA A 60 -2.27 -2.76 -6.46
C ALA A 60 -2.91 -3.81 -7.38
N LEU A 61 -3.24 -3.44 -8.63
CA LEU A 61 -3.79 -4.41 -9.60
C LEU A 61 -2.76 -5.46 -10.02
N PHE A 62 -1.48 -5.10 -10.10
CA PHE A 62 -0.41 -6.06 -10.38
C PHE A 62 -0.32 -7.13 -9.28
N TRP A 63 -0.34 -6.74 -8.01
CA TRP A 63 -0.37 -7.70 -6.90
C TRP A 63 -1.66 -8.52 -6.84
N GLY A 64 -2.81 -7.93 -7.11
CA GLY A 64 -4.07 -8.67 -7.21
C GLY A 64 -4.04 -9.72 -8.31
N PHE A 65 -3.46 -9.38 -9.47
CA PHE A 65 -3.25 -10.34 -10.56
C PHE A 65 -2.29 -11.48 -10.15
N LEU A 66 -1.18 -11.17 -9.48
CA LEU A 66 -0.24 -12.18 -8.97
C LEU A 66 -0.85 -13.08 -7.89
N ALA A 67 -1.74 -12.54 -7.06
CA ALA A 67 -2.53 -13.28 -6.08
C ALA A 67 -3.66 -14.11 -6.73
N ASN A 68 -3.73 -14.12 -8.07
CA ASN A 68 -4.70 -14.85 -8.87
C ASN A 68 -6.15 -14.40 -8.59
N GLU A 69 -6.33 -13.13 -8.20
CA GLU A 69 -7.64 -12.51 -8.01
C GLU A 69 -8.31 -12.18 -9.34
N THR A 70 -9.63 -12.30 -9.38
CA THR A 70 -10.41 -11.92 -10.57
C THR A 70 -10.46 -10.41 -10.70
N ILE A 71 -9.56 -9.84 -11.50
CA ILE A 71 -9.58 -8.42 -11.85
C ILE A 71 -10.83 -8.13 -12.70
N SER A 72 -11.78 -7.40 -12.14
CA SER A 72 -13.02 -7.03 -12.84
C SER A 72 -12.75 -5.93 -13.86
N SER A 73 -13.50 -5.93 -14.98
CA SER A 73 -13.47 -4.84 -15.97
C SER A 73 -13.71 -3.46 -15.34
N ASN A 74 -14.50 -3.39 -14.27
CA ASN A 74 -14.74 -2.13 -13.54
C ASN A 74 -13.47 -1.58 -12.87
N GLN A 75 -12.59 -2.45 -12.35
CA GLN A 75 -11.32 -2.04 -11.76
C GLN A 75 -10.36 -1.51 -12.83
N MET A 76 -10.36 -2.12 -14.01
CA MET A 76 -9.56 -1.65 -15.15
C MET A 76 -10.01 -0.27 -15.64
N ILE A 77 -11.33 -0.05 -15.73
CA ILE A 77 -11.91 1.25 -16.07
C ILE A 77 -11.57 2.28 -14.98
N GLY A 78 -11.70 1.93 -13.71
CA GLY A 78 -11.33 2.78 -12.58
C GLY A 78 -9.85 3.18 -12.59
N LEU A 79 -8.94 2.23 -12.89
CA LEU A 79 -7.53 2.51 -13.10
C LEU A 79 -7.34 3.54 -14.22
N GLY A 80 -8.04 3.36 -15.36
CA GLY A 80 -8.03 4.31 -16.47
C GLY A 80 -8.44 5.72 -16.04
N PHE A 81 -9.55 5.85 -15.30
CA PHE A 81 -10.00 7.15 -14.77
C PHE A 81 -8.97 7.79 -13.84
N ILE A 82 -8.35 7.03 -12.92
CA ILE A 82 -7.33 7.56 -12.01
C ILE A 82 -6.12 8.07 -12.80
N LEU A 83 -5.63 7.31 -13.78
CA LEU A 83 -4.50 7.71 -14.62
C LEU A 83 -4.81 8.95 -15.47
N ILE A 84 -6.02 9.05 -16.03
CA ILE A 84 -6.47 10.24 -16.78
C ILE A 84 -6.53 11.46 -15.86
N ALA A 85 -7.10 11.32 -14.66
CA ALA A 85 -7.18 12.41 -13.68
C ALA A 85 -5.78 12.92 -13.30
N ILE A 86 -4.85 12.00 -13.04
CA ILE A 86 -3.45 12.33 -12.74
C ILE A 86 -2.79 13.07 -13.92
N TRP A 87 -2.99 12.58 -15.14
CA TRP A 87 -2.43 13.19 -16.34
C TRP A 87 -2.92 14.62 -16.54
N LEU A 88 -4.22 14.86 -16.33
CA LEU A 88 -4.83 16.19 -16.44
C LEU A 88 -4.26 17.16 -15.39
N ILE A 89 -4.19 16.74 -14.13
CA ILE A 89 -3.61 17.55 -13.03
C ILE A 89 -2.15 17.89 -13.29
N ARG A 90 -1.38 16.97 -13.88
CA ARG A 90 0.04 17.20 -14.18
C ARG A 90 0.24 18.08 -15.41
N LYS A 91 -0.70 18.13 -16.35
CA LYS A 91 -0.62 18.94 -17.57
C LYS A 91 -0.83 20.44 -17.32
N ASP A 92 -1.59 20.80 -16.29
CA ASP A 92 -1.90 22.20 -15.95
C ASP A 92 -0.83 22.87 -15.04
N LYS A 93 0.35 22.27 -14.93
CA LYS A 93 1.57 22.86 -14.34
C LYS A 93 2.72 22.83 -15.36
#